data_AF-A0A0F9GNX3-F1
#
_entry.id   AF-A0A0F9GNX3-F1
#
_cell.length_a   1.000
_cell.length_b   1.000
_cell.length_c   1.000
_cell.angle_alpha   90.00
_cell.angle_beta   90.00
_cell.angle_gamma   90.00
#
_symmetry.space_group_name_H-M   'P 1'
#
loop_
_entity.id
_entity.type
_entity.pdbx_description
1 polymer ?
#
loop_
_entity_poly.entity_id
_entity_poly.type
_entity_poly.pdbx_seq_one_letter_code
_entity_poly.pdbx_strand_id
1 'polypeptide(L)'
;MYSSPGQALFDVGFYTGDGAASKSITGVGFRPRAVIIQSLLANSDSPILSFWSGNAFIVRTGAGASMTSSDTVISLDGDGFTVGDGSDVGVNSANAAQNYRYVCFG
;
A
#
# COMPACT_ATOMS: atom_id res chain seq x y z
N MET A 1 -4.25 -37.12 -8.83
CA MET A 1 -3.27 -36.09 -9.22
C MET A 1 -3.29 -35.05 -8.12
N TYR A 2 -2.26 -34.99 -7.27
CA TYR A 2 -2.12 -33.90 -6.31
C TYR A 2 -1.65 -32.68 -7.11
N SER A 3 -2.52 -31.69 -7.32
CA SER A 3 -2.08 -30.37 -7.74
C SER A 3 -1.05 -29.89 -6.73
N SER A 4 0.12 -29.45 -7.18
CA SER A 4 1.06 -28.75 -6.31
C SER A 4 0.28 -27.66 -5.56
N PRO A 5 0.48 -27.45 -4.24
CA PRO A 5 -0.11 -26.32 -3.56
C PRO A 5 0.21 -25.06 -4.38
N GLY A 6 -0.81 -24.30 -4.77
CA GLY A 6 -0.59 -23.05 -5.50
C GLY A 6 0.43 -22.20 -4.74
N GLN A 7 1.47 -21.74 -5.44
CA GLN A 7 2.52 -20.94 -4.81
C GLN A 7 1.88 -19.65 -4.27
N ALA A 8 1.96 -19.44 -2.96
CA ALA A 8 1.52 -18.18 -2.37
C ALA A 8 2.50 -17.07 -2.80
N LEU A 9 2.00 -16.06 -3.51
CA LEU A 9 2.78 -14.88 -3.89
C LEU A 9 2.58 -13.82 -2.80
N PHE A 10 3.67 -13.51 -2.08
CA PHE A 10 3.68 -12.49 -1.05
C PHE A 10 5.05 -11.81 -1.01
N ASP A 11 5.07 -10.50 -0.83
CA ASP A 11 6.29 -9.71 -0.66
C ASP A 11 6.12 -8.66 0.45
N VAL A 12 7.22 -8.32 1.14
CA VAL A 12 7.25 -7.29 2.19
C VAL A 12 8.46 -6.43 1.96
N GLY A 13 8.25 -5.12 2.00
CA GLY A 13 9.35 -4.19 1.89
C GLY A 13 9.02 -2.85 2.51
N PHE A 14 9.90 -1.90 2.21
CA PHE A 14 9.81 -0.54 2.70
C PHE A 14 9.97 0.42 1.53
N TYR A 15 9.33 1.57 1.63
CA TYR A 15 9.59 2.70 0.75
C TYR A 15 9.55 4.00 1.53
N THR A 16 10.28 4.99 1.05
CA THR A 16 10.28 6.36 1.58
C THR A 16 9.41 7.22 0.67
N GLY A 17 8.52 8.02 1.26
CA GLY A 17 7.73 8.98 0.50
C GLY A 17 8.60 10.05 -0.15
N ASP A 18 8.15 10.62 -1.26
CA ASP A 18 8.79 11.77 -1.93
C ASP A 18 7.89 12.99 -2.07
N GLY A 19 6.60 12.89 -1.69
CA GLY A 19 5.66 14.01 -1.81
C GLY A 19 5.19 14.30 -3.23
N ALA A 20 5.56 13.48 -4.22
CA ALA A 20 5.02 13.59 -5.57
C ALA A 20 3.54 13.20 -5.58
N ALA A 21 2.78 13.73 -6.56
CA ALA A 21 1.37 13.39 -6.76
C ALA A 21 1.14 11.88 -6.94
N SER A 22 2.15 11.15 -7.42
CA SER A 22 2.13 9.70 -7.55
C SER A 22 3.53 9.14 -7.37
N LYS A 23 3.63 7.96 -6.76
CA LYS A 23 4.88 7.22 -6.61
C LYS A 23 4.67 5.75 -6.92
N SER A 24 5.47 5.21 -7.85
CA SER A 24 5.48 3.78 -8.16
C SER A 24 6.48 3.04 -7.28
N ILE A 25 6.04 1.92 -6.72
CA ILE A 25 6.82 0.99 -5.90
C ILE A 25 6.95 -0.27 -6.74
N THR A 26 8.16 -0.52 -7.24
CA THR A 26 8.48 -1.65 -8.14
C THR A 26 9.37 -2.69 -7.46
N GLY A 27 9.63 -3.82 -8.11
CA GLY A 27 10.51 -4.87 -7.60
C GLY A 27 9.81 -5.89 -6.70
N VAL A 28 8.48 -5.93 -6.72
CA VAL A 28 7.66 -6.91 -5.98
C VAL A 28 7.74 -8.30 -6.63
N GLY A 29 8.06 -8.38 -7.93
CA GLY A 29 8.24 -9.60 -8.70
C GLY A 29 6.94 -10.19 -9.27
N PHE A 30 5.80 -9.56 -9.00
CA PHE A 30 4.49 -9.96 -9.51
C PHE A 30 3.52 -8.77 -9.47
N ARG A 31 2.40 -8.90 -10.19
CA ARG A 31 1.28 -7.95 -10.06
C ARG A 31 0.48 -8.27 -8.80
N PRO A 32 0.47 -7.39 -7.78
CA PRO A 32 -0.32 -7.62 -6.59
C PRO A 32 -1.82 -7.63 -6.90
N ARG A 33 -2.58 -8.27 -6.02
CA ARG A 33 -4.04 -8.25 -5.90
C ARG A 33 -4.49 -7.62 -4.58
N ALA A 34 -3.61 -7.48 -3.60
CA ALA A 34 -3.84 -6.71 -2.38
C ALA A 34 -2.53 -6.13 -1.85
N VAL A 35 -2.60 -4.96 -1.19
CA VAL A 35 -1.45 -4.27 -0.62
C VAL A 35 -1.80 -3.67 0.74
N ILE A 36 -1.07 -4.03 1.78
CA ILE A 36 -1.18 -3.39 3.10
C ILE A 36 -0.04 -2.40 3.21
N ILE A 37 -0.30 -1.16 3.61
CA ILE A 37 0.70 -0.11 3.81
C ILE A 37 0.63 0.37 5.25
N GLN A 38 1.75 0.55 5.92
CA GLN A 38 1.79 1.12 7.27
C GLN A 38 2.81 2.26 7.32
N SER A 39 2.36 3.42 7.79
CA SER A 39 3.23 4.54 8.16
C SER A 39 4.03 4.19 9.42
N LEU A 40 5.33 4.51 9.43
CA LEU A 40 6.28 4.18 10.51
C LEU A 40 6.71 5.41 11.33
N LEU A 41 5.97 6.52 11.28
CA LEU A 41 6.22 7.66 12.16
C LEU A 41 5.55 7.44 13.52
N ALA A 42 6.24 7.82 14.60
CA ALA A 42 5.91 7.55 16.01
C ALA A 42 4.50 7.99 16.48
N ASN A 43 3.78 8.78 15.67
CA ASN A 43 2.47 9.34 16.00
C ASN A 43 1.37 8.84 15.04
N SER A 44 1.71 7.89 14.15
CA SER A 44 0.88 7.51 12.99
C SER A 44 1.04 6.03 12.63
N ASP A 45 1.21 5.16 13.63
CA ASP A 45 1.26 3.68 13.49
C ASP A 45 -0.11 3.08 13.16
N SER A 46 -0.91 3.74 12.33
CA SER A 46 -2.18 3.20 11.86
C SER A 46 -1.93 2.41 10.58
N PRO A 47 -2.13 1.08 10.57
CA PRO A 47 -2.01 0.29 9.35
C PRO A 47 -3.13 0.69 8.39
N ILE A 48 -2.74 0.98 7.16
CA ILE A 48 -3.61 1.28 6.04
C ILE A 48 -3.77 -0.02 5.23
N LEU A 49 -5.00 -0.52 5.08
CA LEU A 49 -5.27 -1.76 4.38
C LEU A 49 -5.86 -1.48 2.99
N SER A 50 -5.14 -1.83 1.93
CA SER A 50 -5.69 -1.86 0.57
C SER A 50 -5.96 -3.29 0.12
N PHE A 51 -7.14 -3.52 -0.46
CA PHE A 51 -7.43 -4.73 -1.21
C PHE A 51 -8.07 -4.34 -2.53
N TRP A 52 -7.69 -5.01 -3.60
CA TRP A 52 -8.32 -4.78 -4.90
C TRP A 52 -9.67 -5.50 -4.94
N SER A 53 -10.75 -4.73 -4.73
CA SER A 53 -12.14 -5.14 -4.97
C SER A 53 -12.80 -4.28 -6.06
N GLY A 54 -12.02 -3.83 -7.03
CA GLY A 54 -12.52 -3.04 -8.15
C GLY A 54 -12.75 -1.56 -7.86
N ASN A 55 -13.19 -1.10 -6.66
CA ASN A 55 -13.57 0.32 -6.47
C ASN A 55 -13.45 0.94 -5.06
N ALA A 56 -12.99 0.25 -4.02
CA ALA A 56 -12.99 0.83 -2.67
C ALA A 56 -11.78 0.47 -1.82
N PHE A 57 -11.17 1.50 -1.24
CA PHE A 57 -10.07 1.44 -0.29
C PHE A 57 -10.63 1.51 1.14
N ILE A 58 -10.04 0.82 2.12
CA ILE A 58 -10.41 0.97 3.54
C ILE A 58 -9.22 1.52 4.32
N VAL A 59 -9.27 2.81 4.58
CA VAL A 59 -8.37 3.47 5.54
C VAL A 59 -8.90 3.21 6.94
N ARG A 60 -8.07 2.71 7.86
CA ARG A 60 -8.30 2.89 9.31
C ARG A 60 -7.29 3.90 9.82
N THR A 61 -7.77 5.08 10.21
CA THR A 61 -6.97 6.03 10.99
C THR A 61 -7.14 5.73 12.48
N GLY A 62 -6.17 6.14 13.31
CA GLY A 62 -6.18 5.90 14.76
C GLY A 62 -7.42 6.40 15.52
N ALA A 63 -8.30 7.17 14.86
CA ALA A 63 -9.59 7.62 15.39
C ALA A 63 -10.75 6.62 15.17
N GLY A 64 -10.50 5.44 14.57
CA GLY A 64 -11.53 4.41 14.35
C GLY A 64 -12.46 4.67 13.16
N ALA A 65 -12.20 5.70 12.36
CA ALA A 65 -12.97 5.98 11.15
C ALA A 65 -12.47 5.12 9.98
N SER A 66 -13.41 4.40 9.35
CA SER A 66 -13.20 3.74 8.06
C SER A 66 -13.44 4.76 6.95
N MET A 67 -12.42 5.10 6.15
CA MET A 67 -12.59 6.00 5.00
C MET A 67 -12.30 5.26 3.70
N THR A 68 -13.00 5.67 2.63
CA THR A 68 -12.68 5.28 1.25
C THR A 68 -11.88 6.41 0.63
N SER A 69 -10.66 6.11 0.16
CA SER A 69 -9.79 7.08 -0.51
C SER A 69 -9.39 6.54 -1.87
N SER A 70 -9.59 7.34 -2.92
CA SER A 70 -9.17 7.02 -4.28
C SER A 70 -7.70 7.36 -4.55
N ASP A 71 -7.03 8.03 -3.60
CA ASP A 71 -5.68 8.60 -3.78
C ASP A 71 -4.62 7.89 -2.91
N THR A 72 -4.98 6.78 -2.27
CA THR A 72 -4.02 6.03 -1.46
C THR A 72 -3.24 5.03 -2.32
N VAL A 73 -3.86 3.94 -2.76
CA VAL A 73 -3.29 3.05 -3.80
C VAL A 73 -4.08 3.28 -5.08
N ILE A 74 -3.42 3.80 -6.10
CA ILE A 74 -4.06 4.24 -7.35
C ILE A 74 -3.97 3.19 -8.47
N SER A 75 -2.97 2.30 -8.42
CA SER A 75 -2.87 1.16 -9.35
C SER A 75 -2.12 -0.03 -8.74
N LEU A 76 -2.42 -1.22 -9.27
CA LEU A 76 -1.63 -2.44 -9.06
C LEU A 76 -0.99 -2.80 -10.40
N ASP A 77 0.33 -2.69 -10.43
CA ASP A 77 1.15 -2.70 -11.64
C ASP A 77 1.74 -4.09 -11.88
N GLY A 78 2.38 -4.31 -13.03
CA GLY A 78 2.95 -5.63 -13.39
C GLY A 78 4.00 -6.17 -12.41
N ASP A 79 4.70 -5.27 -11.70
CA ASP A 79 5.82 -5.55 -10.80
C ASP A 79 5.71 -4.71 -9.51
N GLY A 80 4.49 -4.50 -9.01
CA GLY A 80 4.26 -3.75 -7.78
C GLY A 80 3.01 -2.90 -7.82
N PHE A 81 3.07 -1.68 -7.31
CA PHE A 81 1.89 -0.81 -7.15
C PHE A 81 2.27 0.66 -7.18
N THR A 82 1.30 1.52 -7.46
CA THR A 82 1.48 2.97 -7.41
C THR A 82 0.57 3.56 -6.34
N VAL A 83 1.13 4.47 -5.54
CA VAL A 83 0.41 5.25 -4.54
C VAL A 83 0.24 6.70 -5.00
N GLY A 84 -0.81 7.38 -4.52
CA GLY A 84 -0.97 8.83 -4.69
C GLY A 84 -0.24 9.60 -3.59
N ASP A 85 -0.39 10.93 -3.58
CA ASP A 85 0.12 11.77 -2.47
C ASP A 85 -0.62 11.53 -1.15
N GLY A 86 -1.84 11.01 -1.24
CA GLY A 86 -2.65 10.62 -0.11
C GLY A 86 -3.13 11.84 0.64
N SER A 87 -3.79 12.79 -0.03
CA SER A 87 -4.30 14.03 0.58
C SER A 87 -5.13 13.81 1.87
N ASP A 88 -5.67 12.59 2.06
CA ASP A 88 -6.37 12.16 3.28
C ASP A 88 -5.49 11.43 4.32
N VAL A 89 -4.62 10.50 3.89
CA VAL A 89 -3.95 9.50 4.77
C VAL A 89 -2.43 9.52 4.71
N GLY A 90 -1.86 10.20 3.71
CA GLY A 90 -0.43 10.42 3.52
C GLY A 90 0.36 9.13 3.35
N VAL A 91 0.24 8.46 2.20
CA VAL A 91 1.08 7.28 1.84
C VAL A 91 2.29 7.62 0.99
N ASN A 92 2.45 8.89 0.61
CA ASN A 92 3.61 9.40 -0.10
C ASN A 92 4.01 10.80 0.42
N SER A 93 4.31 10.92 1.71
CA SER A 93 4.71 12.20 2.31
C SER A 93 6.06 12.69 1.79
N ALA A 94 6.22 14.02 1.65
CA ALA A 94 7.51 14.68 1.40
C ALA A 94 8.46 14.66 2.62
N ASN A 95 7.97 14.26 3.80
CA ASN A 95 8.78 14.21 5.00
C ASN A 95 9.79 13.05 4.92
N ALA A 96 11.09 13.36 4.87
CA ALA A 96 12.15 12.35 4.77
C ALA A 96 12.24 11.39 5.97
N ALA A 97 11.69 11.76 7.14
CA ALA A 97 11.57 10.87 8.28
C ALA A 97 10.39 9.88 8.15
N GLN A 98 9.49 10.11 7.19
CA GLN A 98 8.34 9.27 6.94
C GLN A 98 8.72 8.07 6.07
N ASN A 99 8.76 6.91 6.71
CA ASN A 99 8.91 5.63 6.02
C ASN A 99 7.60 4.85 6.07
N TYR A 100 7.43 3.99 5.08
CA TYR A 100 6.29 3.11 4.94
C TYR A 100 6.76 1.67 4.83
N ARG A 101 6.03 0.76 5.48
CA ARG A 101 6.15 -0.68 5.26
C ARG A 101 4.99 -1.13 4.38
N TYR A 102 5.26 -2.04 3.44
CA TYR A 102 4.19 -2.66 2.65
C TYR A 102 4.18 -4.19 2.79
N VAL A 103 3.02 -4.78 2.53
CA VAL A 103 2.82 -6.21 2.32
C VAL A 103 1.99 -6.40 1.06
N CYS A 104 2.54 -7.05 0.04
CA CYS A 104 1.85 -7.38 -1.21
C CYS A 104 1.39 -8.83 -1.21
N PHE A 105 0.24 -9.10 -1.83
CA PHE A 105 -0.28 -10.44 -2.10
C PHE A 105 -0.62 -10.57 -3.58
N GLY A 106 -0.17 -11.62 -4.26
CA GLY A 106 -0.40 -11.89 -5.69
C GLY A 106 -1.51 -12.90 -5.96
#